data_AF-A0A9Q0YZP1-F1
#
_entry.id   AF-A0A9Q0YZP1-F1
#
_cell.length_a   1.000
_cell.length_b   1.000
_cell.length_c   1.000
_cell.angle_alpha   90.00
_cell.angle_beta   90.00
_cell.angle_gamma   90.00
#
_symmetry.space_group_name_H-M   'P 1'
#
loop_
_entity.id
_entity.type
_entity.pdbx_description
1 polymer ?
#
loop_
_entity_poly.entity_id
_entity_poly.type
_entity_poly.pdbx_seq_one_letter_code
_entity_poly.pdbx_strand_id
1 'polypeptide(L)'
;MMVYTCKKQAAKKDVFQLFAEKVRDHKDLVSRWAVLQETRVEYFRGKDFVSFLKNHSEVKDILELNNNLEVEEIANTLLSKNLLVRCDRVVKTVRPGKKKLSTWPAHLEIFPDQVFSENDAFFAWAFVKRRPLWQTLLSLSWPVLTLAICMFP
;
A
#
# COMPACT_ATOMS: atom_id res chain seq x y z
N MET A 1 0.44 -16.06 19.66
CA MET A 1 0.93 -16.41 18.31
C MET A 1 -0.25 -16.36 17.34
N MET A 2 -0.52 -15.21 16.71
CA MET A 2 -1.48 -15.13 15.62
C MET A 2 -0.71 -15.31 14.31
N VAL A 3 -0.90 -16.46 13.69
CA VAL A 3 -0.38 -16.82 12.38
C VAL A 3 -1.05 -15.89 11.37
N TYR A 4 -0.29 -14.99 10.75
CA TYR A 4 -0.74 -14.33 9.52
C TYR A 4 -0.86 -15.40 8.44
N THR A 5 -2.03 -16.01 8.35
CA THR A 5 -2.35 -16.90 7.23
C THR A 5 -2.36 -16.04 5.98
N CYS A 6 -1.25 -16.03 5.25
CA CYS A 6 -1.20 -15.61 3.86
C CYS A 6 -2.08 -16.59 3.07
N LYS A 7 -3.40 -16.35 3.07
CA LYS A 7 -4.30 -17.03 2.15
C LYS A 7 -3.94 -16.54 0.76
N LYS A 8 -3.10 -17.32 0.07
CA LYS A 8 -2.96 -17.29 -1.39
C LYS A 8 -4.31 -17.68 -1.99
N GLN A 9 -5.25 -16.75 -2.01
CA GLN A 9 -6.38 -16.86 -2.92
C GLN A 9 -5.88 -16.33 -4.26
N ALA A 10 -5.47 -17.27 -5.11
CA ALA A 10 -5.45 -17.08 -6.55
C ALA A 10 -6.91 -16.96 -7.03
N ALA A 11 -7.59 -15.89 -6.63
CA ALA A 11 -8.88 -15.51 -7.16
C ALA A 11 -8.64 -14.71 -8.44
N LYS A 12 -9.58 -14.79 -9.40
CA LYS A 12 -9.64 -13.88 -10.56
C LYS A 12 -9.25 -12.48 -10.10
N LYS A 13 -8.36 -11.80 -10.84
CA LYS A 13 -7.97 -10.42 -10.51
C LYS A 13 -9.26 -9.61 -10.33
N ASP A 14 -9.62 -9.36 -9.08
CA ASP A 14 -10.79 -8.57 -8.76
C ASP A 14 -10.54 -7.17 -9.28
N VAL A 15 -11.57 -6.52 -9.80
CA VAL A 15 -11.50 -5.13 -10.28
C VAL A 15 -10.87 -4.21 -9.22
N PHE A 16 -11.18 -4.46 -7.94
CA PHE A 16 -10.59 -3.80 -6.77
C PHE A 16 -9.10 -4.04 -6.59
N GLN A 17 -8.56 -5.19 -7.00
CA GLN A 17 -7.12 -5.45 -6.96
C GLN A 17 -6.39 -4.67 -8.05
N LEU A 18 -6.93 -4.62 -9.26
CA LEU A 18 -6.38 -3.79 -10.35
C LEU A 18 -6.42 -2.31 -9.99
N PHE A 19 -7.53 -1.87 -9.39
CA PHE A 19 -7.65 -0.53 -8.82
C PHE A 19 -6.57 -0.28 -7.77
N ALA A 20 -6.40 -1.18 -6.79
CA ALA A 20 -5.39 -1.02 -5.73
C ALA A 20 -3.96 -0.97 -6.28
N GLU A 21 -3.63 -1.78 -7.30
CA GLU A 21 -2.35 -1.74 -8.00
C GLU A 21 -2.12 -0.39 -8.69
N LYS A 22 -3.13 0.13 -9.41
CA LYS A 22 -3.03 1.41 -10.12
C LYS A 22 -2.97 2.61 -9.16
N VAL A 23 -3.72 2.60 -8.06
CA VAL A 23 -3.68 3.62 -7.02
C VAL A 23 -2.32 3.65 -6.33
N ARG A 24 -1.78 2.47 -5.99
CA ARG A 24 -0.49 2.36 -5.30
C ARG A 24 0.67 2.90 -6.15
N ASP A 25 0.62 2.71 -7.46
CA ASP A 25 1.66 3.19 -8.39
C ASP A 25 1.49 4.67 -8.78
N HIS A 26 0.41 5.32 -8.34
CA HIS A 26 0.14 6.72 -8.63
C HIS A 26 1.03 7.65 -7.80
N LYS A 27 1.68 8.62 -8.46
CA LYS A 27 2.64 9.53 -7.81
C LYS A 27 1.98 10.52 -6.83
N ASP A 28 0.74 10.88 -7.09
CA ASP A 28 0.00 11.88 -6.30
C ASP A 28 -0.50 11.34 -4.96
N LEU A 29 -0.56 10.01 -4.79
CA LEU A 29 -0.86 9.42 -3.49
C LEU A 29 0.41 9.44 -2.62
N VAL A 30 0.40 10.27 -1.59
CA VAL A 30 1.53 10.39 -0.65
C VAL A 30 1.64 9.11 0.19
N SER A 31 2.53 8.22 -0.23
CA SER A 31 2.87 6.99 0.47
C SER A 31 4.26 7.06 1.10
N ARG A 32 4.43 6.38 2.25
CA ARG A 32 5.70 6.28 2.97
C ARG A 32 5.92 4.84 3.43
N TRP A 33 7.18 4.46 3.61
CA TRP A 33 7.54 3.17 4.18
C TRP A 33 7.48 3.24 5.71
N ALA A 34 6.85 2.25 6.32
CA ALA A 34 6.90 2.00 7.76
C ALA A 34 7.15 0.52 8.04
N VAL A 35 7.45 0.23 9.29
CA VAL A 35 7.51 -1.13 9.82
C VAL A 35 6.18 -1.42 10.52
N LEU A 36 5.40 -2.32 9.93
CA LEU A 36 4.23 -2.90 10.58
C LEU A 36 4.70 -4.20 11.23
N GLN A 37 4.79 -4.17 12.57
CA GLN A 37 5.39 -5.21 13.40
C GLN A 37 6.85 -5.53 13.01
N GLU A 38 7.05 -6.44 12.06
CA GLU A 38 8.38 -6.86 11.56
C GLU A 38 8.52 -6.74 10.04
N THR A 39 7.46 -6.32 9.35
CA THR A 39 7.41 -6.23 7.89
C THR A 39 7.45 -4.78 7.42
N ARG A 40 8.23 -4.52 6.36
CA ARG A 40 8.21 -3.21 5.71
C ARG A 40 7.00 -3.10 4.81
N VAL A 41 6.14 -2.15 5.12
CA VAL A 41 4.91 -1.87 4.36
C VAL A 41 4.90 -0.42 3.92
N GLU A 42 4.27 -0.18 2.78
CA GLU A 42 3.93 1.16 2.34
C GLU A 42 2.58 1.52 2.94
N TYR A 43 2.49 2.70 3.54
CA TYR A 43 1.27 3.21 4.14
C TYR A 43 1.00 4.65 3.71
N PHE A 44 -0.26 5.05 3.84
CA PHE A 44 -0.76 6.37 3.54
C PHE A 44 -1.80 6.80 4.59
N ARG A 45 -2.24 8.05 4.53
CA ARG A 45 -3.26 8.60 5.45
C ARG A 45 -4.63 8.58 4.81
N GLY A 46 -5.68 8.33 5.61
CA GLY A 46 -7.07 8.37 5.16
C GLY A 46 -7.42 9.66 4.41
N LYS A 47 -7.11 10.82 5.00
CA LYS A 47 -7.32 12.12 4.35
C LYS A 47 -6.64 12.26 2.97
N ASP A 48 -5.42 11.76 2.81
CA ASP A 48 -4.66 11.90 1.57
C ASP A 48 -5.31 11.03 0.48
N PHE A 49 -5.87 9.88 0.87
CA PHE A 49 -6.64 9.01 0.00
C PHE A 49 -7.98 9.64 -0.44
N VAL A 50 -8.69 10.32 0.47
CA VAL A 50 -9.92 11.04 0.12
C VAL A 50 -9.63 12.18 -0.85
N SER A 51 -8.61 12.99 -0.58
CA SER A 51 -8.18 14.06 -1.49
C SER A 51 -7.76 13.50 -2.86
N PHE A 52 -7.02 12.38 -2.87
CA PHE A 52 -6.60 11.72 -4.10
C PHE A 52 -7.80 11.27 -4.95
N LEU A 53 -8.80 10.60 -4.35
CA LEU A 53 -9.98 10.13 -5.08
C LEU A 53 -10.91 11.26 -5.54
N LYS A 54 -10.88 12.42 -4.87
CA LYS A 54 -11.59 13.62 -5.34
C LYS A 54 -10.89 14.23 -6.57
N ASN A 55 -9.56 14.17 -6.62
CA ASN A 55 -8.77 14.77 -7.70
C ASN A 55 -8.64 13.87 -8.94
N HIS A 56 -8.66 12.54 -8.77
CA HIS A 56 -8.45 11.57 -9.85
C HIS A 56 -9.69 10.69 -10.07
N SER A 57 -10.72 11.27 -10.71
CA SER A 57 -11.92 10.52 -11.11
C SER A 57 -11.62 9.37 -12.07
N GLU A 58 -10.58 9.49 -12.90
CA GLU A 58 -10.12 8.44 -13.83
C GLU A 58 -9.81 7.09 -13.15
N VAL A 59 -9.44 7.12 -11.88
CA VAL A 59 -9.13 5.91 -11.12
C VAL A 59 -10.42 5.26 -10.61
N LYS A 60 -11.48 6.04 -10.39
CA LYS A 60 -12.83 5.53 -10.08
C LYS A 60 -13.45 4.81 -11.27
N ASP A 61 -13.16 5.26 -12.50
CA ASP A 61 -13.69 4.64 -13.72
C ASP A 61 -13.30 3.16 -13.85
N ILE A 62 -12.12 2.77 -13.33
CA ILE A 62 -11.66 1.37 -13.29
C ILE A 62 -12.60 0.49 -12.49
N LEU A 63 -13.23 1.04 -11.46
CA LEU A 63 -14.14 0.27 -10.62
C LEU A 63 -15.42 -0.08 -11.37
N GLU A 64 -15.73 0.55 -12.52
CA GLU A 64 -16.93 0.36 -13.38
C GLU A 64 -18.27 0.25 -12.63
N LEU A 65 -18.25 0.60 -11.35
CA LEU A 65 -19.31 0.45 -10.36
C LEU A 65 -19.73 1.86 -10.02
N ASN A 66 -20.79 2.33 -10.69
CA ASN A 66 -21.63 3.48 -10.38
C ASN A 66 -20.90 4.72 -9.83
N ASN A 67 -20.98 5.82 -10.58
CA ASN A 67 -20.54 7.18 -10.22
C ASN A 67 -20.99 7.72 -8.83
N ASN A 68 -21.76 6.95 -8.05
CA ASN A 68 -22.27 7.29 -6.73
C ASN A 68 -21.58 6.54 -5.57
N LEU A 69 -20.63 5.62 -5.80
CA LEU A 69 -19.94 4.96 -4.69
C LEU A 69 -19.12 5.98 -3.89
N GLU A 70 -19.43 6.09 -2.60
CA GLU A 70 -18.73 6.98 -1.69
C GLU A 70 -17.29 6.49 -1.47
N VAL A 71 -16.38 7.41 -1.20
CA VAL A 71 -14.97 7.07 -0.92
C VAL A 71 -14.85 6.10 0.26
N GLU A 72 -15.76 6.23 1.23
CA GLU A 72 -15.81 5.36 2.40
C GLU A 72 -16.19 3.93 2.03
N GLU A 73 -17.15 3.74 1.13
CA GLU A 73 -17.56 2.42 0.64
C GLU A 73 -16.42 1.75 -0.14
N ILE A 74 -15.71 2.50 -0.98
CA ILE A 74 -14.52 2.00 -1.69
C ILE A 74 -13.43 1.58 -0.69
N ALA A 75 -13.18 2.39 0.34
CA ALA A 75 -12.17 2.04 1.33
C ALA A 75 -12.59 0.84 2.20
N ASN A 76 -13.86 0.76 2.60
CA ASN A 76 -14.42 -0.35 3.36
C ASN A 76 -14.39 -1.66 2.55
N THR A 77 -14.68 -1.61 1.24
CA THR A 77 -14.54 -2.79 0.37
C THR A 77 -13.08 -3.23 0.25
N LEU A 78 -12.12 -2.30 0.12
CA LEU A 78 -10.69 -2.63 0.12
C LEU A 78 -10.21 -3.25 1.44
N LEU A 79 -10.72 -2.77 2.58
CA LEU A 79 -10.45 -3.34 3.91
C LEU A 79 -11.04 -4.75 4.03
N SER A 80 -12.30 -4.95 3.62
CA SER A 80 -12.95 -6.27 3.64
C SER A 80 -12.23 -7.32 2.78
N LYS A 81 -11.59 -6.88 1.68
CA LYS A 81 -10.79 -7.72 0.78
C LYS A 81 -9.36 -7.94 1.28
N ASN A 82 -8.97 -7.43 2.44
CA ASN A 82 -7.61 -7.46 2.98
C ASN A 82 -6.56 -6.87 2.01
N LEU A 83 -6.96 -5.92 1.15
CA LEU A 83 -6.02 -5.18 0.29
C LEU A 83 -5.38 -4.03 1.07
N LEU A 84 -6.14 -3.46 2.00
CA LEU A 84 -5.71 -2.49 2.99
C LEU A 84 -5.82 -3.07 4.39
N VAL A 85 -4.96 -2.61 5.29
CA VAL A 85 -5.07 -2.84 6.73
C VAL A 85 -5.02 -1.50 7.43
N ARG A 86 -6.03 -1.24 8.26
CA ARG A 86 -6.04 -0.09 9.15
C ARG A 86 -4.98 -0.27 10.24
N CYS A 87 -4.15 0.74 10.34
CA CYS A 87 -3.03 0.83 11.25
C CYS A 87 -3.16 2.06 12.15
N ASP A 88 -2.58 1.96 13.34
CA ASP A 88 -2.40 3.07 14.27
C ASP A 88 -0.90 3.27 14.58
N ARG A 89 -0.56 4.45 15.09
CA ARG A 89 0.79 4.75 15.55
C ARG A 89 1.07 3.98 16.86
N VAL A 90 2.21 3.30 16.92
CA VAL A 90 2.69 2.61 18.14
C VAL A 90 2.96 3.64 19.23
N VAL A 91 3.68 4.71 18.88
CA VAL A 91 4.07 5.74 19.85
C VAL A 91 2.99 6.81 19.89
N LYS A 92 2.16 6.75 20.92
CA LYS A 92 1.07 7.70 21.19
C LYS A 92 1.52 8.88 22.06
N THR A 93 2.67 8.77 22.73
CA THR A 93 3.22 9.83 23.58
C THR A 93 4.19 10.72 22.79
N VAL A 94 4.18 12.01 23.10
CA VAL A 94 5.15 12.94 22.52
C VAL A 94 6.50 12.65 23.15
N ARG A 95 7.56 12.62 22.33
CA ARG A 95 8.92 12.52 22.88
C ARG A 95 9.18 13.72 23.82
N PRO A 96 9.80 13.50 24.98
CA PRO A 96 10.11 14.57 25.92
C PRO A 96 10.90 15.67 25.20
N GLY A 97 10.42 16.92 25.28
CA GLY A 97 11.01 18.09 24.61
C GLY A 97 10.45 18.43 23.22
N LYS A 98 9.44 17.72 22.70
CA LYS A 98 8.72 18.10 21.47
C LYS A 98 7.27 18.51 21.79
N LYS A 99 6.72 19.44 21.01
CA LYS A 99 5.34 19.94 21.17
C LYS A 99 4.30 19.18 20.33
N LYS A 100 4.73 18.39 19.34
CA LYS A 100 3.85 17.65 18.41
C LYS A 100 4.42 16.25 18.14
N LEU A 101 3.53 15.27 17.92
CA LEU A 101 3.91 13.95 17.43
C LEU A 101 4.47 14.04 16.00
N SER A 102 5.30 13.06 15.62
CA SER A 102 5.72 12.89 14.24
C SER A 102 4.48 12.75 13.34
N THR A 103 4.44 13.53 12.26
CA THR A 103 3.39 13.45 11.24
C THR A 103 3.32 12.08 10.58
N TRP A 104 4.46 11.39 10.48
CA TRP A 104 4.60 10.07 9.88
C TRP A 104 5.27 9.11 10.88
N PRO A 105 4.55 8.14 11.45
CA PRO A 105 5.12 7.14 12.34
C PRO A 105 6.01 6.14 11.59
N ALA A 106 7.15 5.78 12.17
CA ALA A 106 8.04 4.76 11.61
C ALA A 106 7.56 3.33 11.93
N HIS A 107 6.89 3.16 13.08
CA HIS A 107 6.33 1.90 13.53
C HIS A 107 4.82 2.00 13.63
N LEU A 108 4.14 1.00 13.07
CA LEU A 108 2.69 0.88 13.03
C LEU A 108 2.25 -0.39 13.76
N GLU A 109 1.06 -0.32 14.35
CA GLU A 109 0.33 -1.43 14.94
C GLU A 109 -1.01 -1.61 14.23
N ILE A 110 -1.51 -2.85 14.18
CA ILE A 110 -2.79 -3.16 13.57
C ILE A 110 -3.91 -2.71 14.51
N PHE A 111 -4.84 -1.92 14.00
CA PHE A 111 -6.02 -1.52 14.78
C PHE A 111 -7.07 -2.65 14.74
N PRO A 112 -7.72 -3.00 15.86
CA PRO A 112 -8.68 -4.11 15.87
C PRO A 112 -9.91 -3.86 14.97
N ASP A 113 -10.42 -2.63 14.91
CA ASP A 113 -11.59 -2.31 14.09
C ASP A 113 -11.20 -1.86 12.67
N GLN A 114 -11.42 -2.72 11.68
CA GLN A 114 -11.09 -2.46 10.28
C GLN A 114 -12.18 -1.66 9.56
N VAL A 115 -12.51 -0.48 10.09
CA VAL A 115 -13.46 0.48 9.50
C VAL A 115 -12.71 1.70 8.97
N PHE A 116 -13.10 2.23 7.82
CA PHE A 116 -12.51 3.44 7.26
C PHE A 116 -12.75 4.66 8.16
N SER A 117 -11.76 5.55 8.25
CA SER A 117 -11.86 6.82 8.96
C SER A 117 -10.93 7.83 8.31
N GLU A 118 -11.44 9.04 8.02
CA GLU A 118 -10.69 10.05 7.28
C GLU A 118 -9.59 10.72 8.12
N ASN A 119 -9.89 11.07 9.38
CA ASN A 119 -9.09 12.03 10.14
C ASN A 119 -7.92 11.45 10.92
N ASP A 120 -8.05 10.24 11.47
CA ASP A 120 -7.05 9.68 12.41
C ASP A 120 -6.52 8.28 12.03
N ALA A 121 -6.91 7.74 10.88
CA ALA A 121 -6.47 6.41 10.45
C ALA A 121 -5.32 6.45 9.45
N PHE A 122 -4.38 5.52 9.66
CA PHE A 122 -3.37 5.15 8.68
C PHE A 122 -3.79 3.84 8.00
N PHE A 123 -3.47 3.71 6.73
CA PHE A 123 -3.77 2.51 5.96
C PHE A 123 -2.50 2.00 5.31
N ALA A 124 -2.19 0.73 5.54
CA ALA A 124 -1.06 0.05 4.93
C ALA A 124 -1.53 -0.87 3.81
N TRP A 125 -0.77 -0.92 2.73
CA TRP A 125 -0.99 -1.89 1.66
C TRP A 125 -0.56 -3.28 2.13
N ALA A 126 -1.49 -4.23 2.12
CA ALA A 126 -1.24 -5.59 2.60
C ALA A 126 -0.82 -6.57 1.49
N PHE A 127 -0.78 -6.13 0.22
CA PHE A 127 -0.33 -6.96 -0.90
C PHE A 127 1.11 -6.65 -1.31
N VAL A 128 1.80 -7.64 -1.86
CA VAL A 128 3.17 -7.52 -2.34
C VAL A 128 3.16 -7.09 -3.82
N LYS A 129 3.93 -6.05 -4.15
CA LYS A 129 4.15 -5.65 -5.55
C LYS A 129 4.88 -6.77 -6.28
N ARG A 130 4.23 -7.37 -7.29
CA ARG A 130 4.89 -8.33 -8.18
C ARG A 130 5.92 -7.58 -9.01
N ARG A 131 7.21 -7.85 -8.79
CA ARG A 131 8.25 -7.38 -9.71
C ARG A 131 8.14 -8.20 -11.00
N PRO A 132 8.15 -7.57 -12.19
CA PRO A 132 8.15 -8.31 -13.43
C PRO A 132 9.42 -9.15 -13.51
N LEU A 133 9.28 -10.47 -13.69
CA LEU A 133 10.41 -11.41 -13.76
C LEU A 133 11.41 -11.03 -14.87
N TRP A 134 10.93 -10.35 -15.91
CA TRP A 134 11.78 -9.85 -16.98
C TRP A 134 12.81 -8.80 -16.50
N GLN A 135 12.46 -7.98 -15.52
CA GLN A 135 13.41 -7.04 -14.92
C GLN A 135 14.53 -7.77 -14.18
N THR A 136 14.23 -8.93 -13.59
CA THR A 136 15.21 -9.79 -12.92
C THR A 136 16.11 -10.47 -13.94
N LEU A 137 15.54 -10.98 -15.04
CA LEU A 137 16.28 -11.57 -16.15
C LEU A 137 17.24 -10.58 -16.82
N LEU A 138 16.77 -9.36 -17.12
CA LEU A 138 17.60 -8.29 -17.67
C LEU A 138 18.74 -7.86 -16.72
N SER A 139 18.46 -7.76 -15.42
CA SER A 139 19.52 -7.41 -14.45
C SER A 139 20.60 -8.50 -14.37
N LEU A 140 20.22 -9.76 -14.62
CA LEU A 140 21.15 -10.90 -14.59
C LEU A 140 21.95 -11.00 -15.91
N SER A 141 21.38 -10.60 -17.04
CA SER A 141 22.07 -10.67 -18.33
C SER A 141 23.23 -9.68 -18.43
N TRP A 142 23.15 -8.54 -17.73
CA TRP A 142 24.19 -7.51 -17.80
C TRP A 142 25.57 -7.99 -17.29
N PRO A 143 25.69 -8.59 -16.09
CA PRO A 143 26.95 -9.21 -15.65
C PRO A 143 27.49 -10.28 -16.61
N VAL A 144 26.61 -11.11 -17.17
CA VAL A 144 27.00 -12.21 -18.08
C VAL A 144 27.57 -11.64 -19.38
N LEU A 145 26.94 -10.62 -19.95
CA LEU A 145 27.43 -9.90 -21.13
C LEU A 145 28.79 -9.25 -20.86
N THR A 146 28.95 -8.60 -19.71
CA THR A 146 30.25 -7.99 -19.36
C THR A 146 31.36 -9.04 -19.24
N LEU A 147 31.08 -10.20 -18.64
CA LEU A 147 32.06 -11.29 -18.53
C LEU A 147 32.41 -11.89 -19.90
N ALA A 148 31.42 -12.06 -20.78
CA ALA A 148 31.65 -12.58 -22.13
C ALA A 148 32.57 -11.66 -22.96
N ILE A 149 32.38 -10.34 -22.87
CA ILE A 149 33.26 -9.36 -23.54
C ILE A 149 34.68 -9.38 -22.94
N CYS A 150 34.82 -9.56 -21.62
CA CYS A 150 36.13 -9.62 -20.99
C CYS A 150 36.91 -10.92 -21.24
N MET A 151 36.24 -12.04 -21.51
CA MET A 151 36.90 -13.34 -21.76
C MET A 151 37.32 -13.55 -23.22
N PHE A 152 36.77 -12.77 -24.16
CA PHE A 152 37.11 -12.81 -25.58
C PHE A 152 37.50 -11.39 -26.04
N PRO A 153 38.73 -10.93 -25.76
CA PRO A 153 39.25 -9.69 -26.32
C PRO A 153 39.50 -9.78 -27.84
#